data_AF-A0A9D1B2Z8-F1
#
_entry.id   AF-A0A9D1B2Z8-F1
#
_cell.length_a   1.000
_cell.length_b   1.000
_cell.length_c   1.000
_cell.angle_alpha   90.00
_cell.angle_beta   90.00
_cell.angle_gamma   90.00
#
_symmetry.space_group_name_H-M   'P 1'
#
loop_
_entity.id
_entity.type
_entity.pdbx_description
1 polymer ?
#
loop_
_entity_poly.entity_id
_entity_poly.type
_entity_poly.pdbx_seq_one_letter_code
_entity_poly.pdbx_strand_id
1 'polypeptide(L)' 'MDGSETATLSFDCRQLFELVADIERYPDFLPGWRSARVLAREGGRLHVEQVVQAGPAT' A
#
# COMPACT_ATOMS: atom_id res chain seq x y z
N MET A 1 -12.41 12.19 10.71
CA MET A 1 -11.04 12.45 10.27
C MET A 1 -11.04 12.40 8.77
N ASP A 2 -10.67 13.50 8.13
CA ASP A 2 -10.23 13.49 6.74
C ASP A 2 -8.85 12.81 6.75
N GLY A 3 -8.77 11.58 6.25
CA GLY A 3 -7.53 10.77 6.30
C GLY A 3 -6.65 11.00 5.07
N SER A 4 -6.70 12.19 4.47
CA SER A 4 -5.87 12.50 3.31
C SER A 4 -4.59 13.22 3.73
N GLU A 5 -3.47 12.67 3.28
CA GLU A 5 -2.14 13.29 3.40
C GLU A 5 -1.58 13.49 1.99
N THR A 6 -0.85 14.58 1.78
CA THR A 6 -0.24 14.90 0.48
C THR A 6 1.17 15.41 0.70
N ALA A 7 2.10 14.91 -0.11
CA ALA A 7 3.49 15.33 -0.10
C ALA A 7 4.03 15.48 -1.53
N THR A 8 4.96 16.42 -1.72
CA THR A 8 5.70 16.58 -2.98
C THR A 8 7.00 15.78 -2.91
N LEU A 9 7.23 14.91 -3.89
CA LEU A 9 8.39 14.02 -3.94
C LEU A 9 9.19 14.24 -5.23
N SER A 10 10.51 14.02 -5.17
CA SER A 10 11.43 14.15 -6.32
C SER A 10 11.44 12.90 -7.22
N PHE A 11 10.31 12.20 -7.32
CA PHE A 11 10.13 11.00 -8.14
C PHE A 11 9.03 11.25 -9.17
N ASP A 12 9.13 10.63 -10.33
CA ASP A 12 8.05 10.74 -11.32
C ASP A 12 6.83 9.90 -10.93
N CYS A 13 5.67 10.25 -11.49
CA CYS A 13 4.41 9.58 -11.14
C CYS A 13 4.41 8.07 -11.44
N ARG A 14 5.16 7.61 -12.46
CA ARG A 14 5.25 6.19 -12.79
C ARG A 14 6.09 5.47 -11.73
N GLN A 15 7.21 6.03 -11.30
CA GLN A 15 8.01 5.45 -10.22
C GLN A 15 7.20 5.30 -8.94
N LEU A 16 6.44 6.33 -8.56
CA LEU A 16 5.57 6.27 -7.38
C LEU A 16 4.46 5.24 -7.55
N PHE A 17 3.85 5.16 -8.73
CA PHE A 17 2.82 4.17 -9.04
C PHE A 17 3.35 2.73 -8.94
N GLU A 18 4.50 2.44 -9.55
CA GLU A 18 5.13 1.11 -9.49
C GLU A 18 5.50 0.73 -8.06
N LEU A 19 5.97 1.69 -7.24
CA LEU A 19 6.27 1.44 -5.83
C LEU A 19 5.01 1.01 -5.05
N VAL A 20 3.89 1.72 -5.20
CA VAL A 20 2.65 1.38 -4.48
C VAL A 20 1.91 0.20 -5.11
N ALA A 21 2.15 -0.12 -6.39
CA ALA A 21 1.58 -1.30 -7.03
C ALA A 21 2.15 -2.61 -6.48
N ASP A 22 3.31 -2.57 -5.82
CA ASP A 22 3.91 -3.70 -5.12
C ASP A 22 3.28 -3.91 -3.74
N ILE A 23 2.01 -4.32 -3.75
CA ILE A 23 1.15 -4.44 -2.55
C ILE A 23 1.75 -5.37 -1.48
N GLU A 24 2.46 -6.42 -1.89
CA GLU A 24 2.99 -7.43 -0.95
C GLU A 24 4.12 -6.87 -0.07
N ARG A 25 4.73 -5.74 -0.49
CA ARG A 25 5.76 -5.03 0.28
C ARG A 25 5.21 -3.97 1.22
N TYR A 26 3.90 -3.77 1.27
CA TYR A 26 3.28 -2.80 2.18
C TYR A 26 3.76 -2.91 3.64
N PRO A 27 4.00 -4.11 4.21
CA PRO A 27 4.53 -4.22 5.57
C PRO A 27 5.92 -3.60 5.78
N ASP A 28 6.70 -3.40 4.71
CA ASP A 28 8.04 -2.81 4.80
C ASP A 28 8.01 -1.29 4.94
N PHE A 29 6.90 -0.63 4.54
CA PHE A 29 6.87 0.83 4.41
C PHE A 29 5.58 1.52 4.83
N LEU A 30 4.45 0.82 4.98
CA LEU A 30 3.20 1.39 5.47
C LEU A 30 2.99 1.05 6.97
N PRO A 31 2.95 2.06 7.85
CA PRO A 31 2.65 1.84 9.26
C PRO A 31 1.32 1.12 9.44
N GLY A 32 1.32 0.07 10.28
CA GLY A 32 0.11 -0.69 10.60
C GLY A 32 -0.27 -1.80 9.60
N TRP A 33 0.39 -1.91 8.44
CA TRP A 33 0.27 -3.08 7.56
C TRP A 33 1.17 -4.21 8.08
N ARG A 34 0.57 -5.29 8.57
CA ARG A 34 1.31 -6.42 9.16
C ARG A 34 1.61 -7.51 8.15
N SER A 35 0.74 -7.72 7.19
CA SER A 35 0.94 -8.64 6.07
C SER A 35 0.06 -8.24 4.89
N ALA A 36 0.52 -8.55 3.69
CA ALA A 36 -0.22 -8.41 2.45
C ALA A 36 0.18 -9.53 1.50
N ARG A 37 -0.81 -10.16 0.84
CA ARG A 37 -0.59 -11.26 -0.10
C ARG A 37 -1.55 -11.17 -1.27
N VAL A 38 -1.02 -11.24 -2.49
CA VAL A 38 -1.84 -11.31 -3.70
C VAL A 38 -2.37 -12.73 -3.85
N LEU A 39 -3.70 -12.87 -3.89
CA LEU A 39 -4.39 -14.14 -4.09
C LEU A 39 -4.68 -14.42 -5.57
N ALA A 40 -5.01 -13.38 -6.33
CA ALA A 40 -5.30 -13.48 -7.76
C ALA A 40 -5.04 -12.16 -8.50
N ARG A 41 -4.80 -12.27 -9.82
CA ARG A 41 -4.61 -11.14 -10.74
C ARG A 41 -5.59 -11.30 -11.91
N GLU A 42 -6.46 -10.32 -12.12
CA GLU A 42 -7.46 -10.37 -13.20
C GLU A 42 -7.72 -8.97 -13.76
N GLY A 43 -7.52 -8.77 -15.07
CA GLY A 43 -7.95 -7.55 -15.77
C GLY A 43 -7.45 -6.23 -15.17
N GLY A 44 -6.22 -6.20 -14.64
CA GLY A 44 -5.66 -5.02 -13.97
C GLY A 44 -6.11 -4.83 -12.51
N ARG A 45 -6.76 -5.83 -11.93
CA ARG A 45 -7.15 -5.88 -10.51
C ARG A 45 -6.37 -6.96 -9.77
N LEU A 46 -6.12 -6.69 -8.49
CA LEU A 46 -5.53 -7.64 -7.56
C LEU A 46 -6.58 -7.99 -6.51
N HIS A 47 -6.76 -9.29 -6.26
CA HIS A 47 -7.44 -9.77 -5.07
C HIS A 47 -6.37 -10.00 -4.01
N VAL A 48 -6.48 -9.29 -2.88
CA VAL A 48 -5.41 -9.25 -1.87
C VAL A 48 -5.99 -9.57 -0.50
N GLU A 49 -5.31 -10.45 0.24
CA GLU A 49 -5.50 -10.61 1.67
C GLU A 49 -4.52 -9.70 2.41
N GLN A 50 -4.99 -8.96 3.41
CA GLN A 50 -4.14 -8.09 4.21
C GLN A 50 -4.55 -8.12 5.69
N VAL A 51 -3.56 -8.02 6.57
CA VAL A 51 -3.77 -7.86 8.01
C VAL A 51 -3.31 -6.46 8.39
N VAL A 52 -4.25 -5.65 8.86
CA VAL A 52 -4.00 -4.28 9.30
C VAL A 52 -4.28 -4.15 10.79
N GLN A 53 -3.46 -3.38 11.50
CA GLN A 53 -3.77 -2.97 12.87
C GLN A 53 -4.84 -1.89 12.84
N ALA A 54 -5.90 -2.08 13.62
CA ALA A 54 -6.85 -1.01 13.92
C ALA A 54 -6.31 -0.16 15.08
N GLY A 55 -6.35 1.17 14.93
CA GLY A 55 -5.84 2.12 15.92
C GLY A 55 -4.45 2.68 15.57
N PRO A 56 -3.90 3.60 16.39
CA PRO A 56 -2.63 4.25 16.09
C PRO A 56 -1.51 3.22 15.96
N ALA A 57 -0.71 3.33 14.89
CA ALA A 57 0.56 2.61 14.79
C ALA A 57 1.48 3.17 15.89
N THR A 58 1.76 2.37 16.91
CA THR A 58 2.65 2.72 18.03
C THR A 58 3.97 2.01 17.85
#